data_AF-A0A7C3L795-F1
#
_entry.id   AF-A0A7C3L795-F1
#
_cell.length_a   1.000
_cell.length_b   1.000
_cell.length_c   1.000
_cell.angle_alpha   90.00
_cell.angle_beta   90.00
_cell.angle_gamma   90.00
#
_symmetry.space_group_name_H-M   'P 1'
#
loop_
_entity.id
_entity.type
_entity.pdbx_description
1 polymer ?
#
loop_
_entity_poly.entity_id
_entity_poly.type
_entity_poly.pdbx_seq_one_letter_code
_entity_poly.pdbx_strand_id
1 'polypeptide(L)'
;SELALNEDIIKELTEYPTKGLGPVVPTDPLIYRFYEVMQVYGMPMKAVIHEKFGDGIMSAIDFTLSVDKEDDPNGDRVKITMNGKFLPYKKW
;
A
#
# COMPACT_ATOMS: atom_id res chain seq x y z
N SER A 1 -22.87 4.90 -18.44
CA SER A 1 -22.15 4.87 -17.15
C SER A 1 -22.00 6.31 -16.65
N GLU A 2 -21.89 6.55 -15.35
CA GLU A 2 -21.85 7.91 -14.73
C GLU A 2 -20.75 8.83 -15.30
N LEU A 3 -19.74 8.27 -15.98
CA LEU A 3 -18.63 9.00 -16.59
C LEU A 3 -18.72 9.13 -18.12
N ALA A 4 -19.77 8.59 -18.77
CA ALA A 4 -20.02 8.66 -20.21
C ALA A 4 -18.77 8.44 -21.10
N LEU A 5 -17.95 7.44 -20.77
CA LEU A 5 -16.69 7.15 -21.45
C LEU A 5 -16.91 6.57 -22.85
N ASN A 6 -16.02 6.91 -23.79
CA ASN A 6 -16.00 6.29 -25.11
C ASN A 6 -15.53 4.81 -25.03
N GLU A 7 -15.79 4.04 -26.09
CA GLU A 7 -15.49 2.60 -26.11
C GLU A 7 -13.98 2.32 -26.00
N ASP A 8 -13.13 3.18 -26.58
CA ASP A 8 -11.68 3.03 -26.53
C ASP A 8 -11.13 3.17 -25.09
N ILE A 9 -11.62 4.15 -24.31
CA ILE A 9 -11.21 4.32 -22.91
C ILE A 9 -11.71 3.15 -22.06
N ILE A 10 -12.93 2.65 -22.32
CA ILE A 10 -13.45 1.47 -21.59
C ILE A 10 -12.54 0.27 -21.81
N LYS A 11 -12.10 0.05 -23.06
CA LYS A 11 -11.16 -1.02 -23.38
C LYS A 11 -9.86 -0.85 -22.59
N GLU A 12 -9.21 0.31 -22.62
CA GLU A 12 -7.96 0.55 -21.88
C GLU A 12 -8.12 0.36 -20.36
N LEU A 13 -9.21 0.83 -19.76
CA LEU A 13 -9.45 0.70 -18.31
C LEU A 13 -9.69 -0.75 -17.85
N THR A 14 -9.98 -1.68 -18.77
CA THR A 14 -10.22 -3.09 -18.46
C THR A 14 -9.02 -3.99 -18.71
N GLU A 15 -7.95 -3.45 -19.29
CA GLU A 15 -6.70 -4.18 -19.48
C GLU A 15 -5.87 -4.23 -18.17
N TYR A 16 -4.98 -5.21 -18.07
CA TYR A 16 -4.05 -5.29 -16.94
C TYR A 16 -3.05 -4.12 -17.02
N PRO A 17 -3.01 -3.20 -16.03
CA PRO A 17 -2.13 -2.04 -16.11
C PRO A 17 -0.69 -2.40 -15.79
N THR A 18 0.26 -1.68 -16.38
CA THR A 18 1.63 -1.62 -15.85
C THR A 18 1.60 -0.80 -14.56
N LYS A 19 2.11 -1.36 -13.47
CA LYS A 19 2.05 -0.76 -12.13
C LYS A 19 3.39 -0.19 -11.71
N GLY A 20 3.35 0.93 -10.99
CA GLY A 20 4.50 1.52 -10.28
C GLY A 20 5.19 2.67 -11.02
N LEU A 21 5.93 3.48 -10.26
CA LEU A 21 6.66 4.66 -10.74
C LEU A 21 8.11 4.34 -11.17
N GLY A 22 8.50 3.06 -11.17
CA GLY A 22 9.89 2.65 -11.33
C GLY A 22 10.76 2.95 -10.09
N PRO A 23 12.10 2.94 -10.20
CA PRO A 23 13.02 3.08 -9.07
C PRO A 23 13.17 4.53 -8.56
N VAL A 24 12.22 5.42 -8.89
CA VAL A 24 12.32 6.86 -8.65
C VAL A 24 11.83 7.18 -7.23
N VAL A 25 12.63 7.95 -6.49
CA VAL A 25 12.19 8.52 -5.20
C VAL A 25 11.02 9.47 -5.46
N PRO A 26 9.87 9.32 -4.78
CA PRO A 26 8.73 10.19 -5.01
C PRO A 26 9.07 11.67 -4.76
N THR A 27 8.67 12.55 -5.67
CA THR A 27 8.85 14.00 -5.50
C THR A 27 7.59 14.70 -5.00
N ASP A 28 6.43 14.06 -5.13
CA ASP A 28 5.20 14.57 -4.54
C ASP A 28 5.31 14.56 -3.00
N PRO A 29 5.04 15.69 -2.32
CA PRO A 29 5.24 15.79 -0.88
C PRO A 29 4.42 14.79 -0.06
N LEU A 30 3.18 14.47 -0.45
CA LEU A 30 2.34 13.53 0.29
C LEU A 30 2.83 12.09 0.08
N ILE A 31 3.17 11.73 -1.15
CA ILE A 31 3.69 10.39 -1.45
C ILE A 31 5.07 10.17 -0.82
N TYR A 32 5.92 11.21 -0.76
CA TYR A 32 7.23 11.14 -0.12
C TYR A 32 7.14 10.80 1.37
N ARG A 33 6.09 11.22 2.08
CA ARG A 33 5.90 10.87 3.50
C ARG A 33 5.73 9.38 3.73
N PHE A 34 5.07 8.66 2.82
CA PHE A 34 4.99 7.19 2.89
C PHE A 34 6.35 6.53 2.67
N TYR A 35 7.16 7.09 1.77
CA TYR A 35 8.53 6.64 1.57
C TYR A 35 9.39 6.86 2.83
N GLU A 36 9.27 8.00 3.51
CA GLU A 36 9.95 8.28 4.78
C GLU A 36 9.48 7.35 5.91
N VAL A 37 8.17 7.07 6.02
CA VAL A 37 7.65 6.10 7.00
C VAL A 37 8.32 4.74 6.82
N MET A 38 8.48 4.28 5.58
CA MET A 38 9.19 3.02 5.30
C MET A 38 10.68 3.08 5.65
N GLN A 39 11.36 4.22 5.45
CA GLN A 39 12.75 4.38 5.87
C GLN A 39 12.91 4.34 7.40
N VAL A 40 12.01 4.98 8.14
CA VAL A 40 12.09 5.08 9.60
C VAL A 40 11.61 3.80 10.28
N TYR A 41 10.47 3.26 9.85
CA TYR A 41 9.78 2.17 10.53
C TYR A 41 9.87 0.81 9.82
N GLY A 42 10.44 0.73 8.61
CA GLY A 42 10.48 -0.53 7.86
C GLY A 42 11.19 -1.67 8.59
N MET A 43 12.36 -1.38 9.18
CA MET A 43 13.12 -2.39 9.94
C MET A 43 12.43 -2.80 11.26
N PRO A 44 11.97 -1.85 12.11
CA PRO A 44 11.14 -2.20 13.26
C PRO A 44 9.88 -3.01 12.90
N MET A 45 9.15 -2.60 11.86
CA MET A 45 7.94 -3.29 11.40
C MET A 45 8.25 -4.71 10.96
N LYS A 46 9.35 -4.92 10.19
CA LYS A 46 9.82 -6.26 9.82
C LYS A 46 10.08 -7.12 11.05
N ALA A 47 10.78 -6.60 12.05
CA ALA A 47 11.09 -7.34 13.28
C ALA A 47 9.80 -7.77 14.02
N VAL A 48 8.85 -6.85 14.18
CA VAL A 48 7.56 -7.15 14.84
C VAL A 48 6.74 -8.18 14.06
N ILE A 49 6.73 -8.13 12.72
CA ILE A 49 6.06 -9.13 11.89
C ILE A 49 6.72 -10.50 12.08
N HIS A 50 8.05 -10.56 12.06
CA HIS A 50 8.79 -11.83 12.25
C HIS A 50 8.61 -12.40 13.66
N GLU A 51 8.52 -11.56 14.68
CA GLU A 51 8.20 -11.98 16.05
C GLU A 51 6.79 -12.59 16.15
N LYS A 52 5.80 -11.96 15.51
CA LYS A 52 4.39 -12.36 15.62
C LYS A 52 3.99 -13.52 14.71
N PHE A 53 4.55 -13.61 13.51
CA PHE A 53 4.11 -14.54 12.47
C PHE A 53 5.19 -15.54 12.04
N GLY A 54 6.46 -15.29 12.38
CA GLY A 54 7.61 -16.09 11.94
C GLY A 54 8.22 -15.58 10.64
N ASP A 55 9.11 -16.40 10.06
CA ASP A 55 9.85 -16.04 8.85
C ASP A 55 8.96 -16.10 7.60
N GLY A 56 8.85 -14.98 6.91
CA GLY A 56 7.91 -14.77 5.81
C GLY A 56 7.69 -13.29 5.49
N ILE A 57 6.65 -13.02 4.71
CA ILE A 57 6.27 -11.67 4.27
C ILE A 57 4.77 -11.42 4.36
N MET A 58 4.39 -10.15 4.41
CA MET A 58 3.05 -9.70 4.11
C MET A 58 2.88 -9.57 2.60
N SER A 59 1.87 -10.21 2.02
CA SER A 59 1.53 -10.09 0.60
C SER A 59 1.09 -8.66 0.26
N ALA A 60 1.53 -8.15 -0.88
CA ALA A 60 1.02 -6.93 -1.51
C ALA A 60 0.05 -7.23 -2.68
N ILE A 61 -0.31 -8.52 -2.89
CA ILE A 61 -1.23 -8.97 -3.93
C ILE A 61 -2.56 -9.42 -3.30
N ASP A 62 -2.50 -10.33 -2.32
CA ASP A 62 -3.62 -10.67 -1.45
C ASP A 62 -3.64 -9.65 -0.30
N PHE A 63 -4.11 -8.44 -0.66
CA PHE A 63 -3.92 -7.22 0.09
C PHE A 63 -5.09 -6.25 -0.11
N THR A 64 -5.46 -5.56 0.96
CA THR A 64 -6.40 -4.44 0.93
C THR A 64 -5.83 -3.22 1.64
N LEU A 65 -6.23 -2.03 1.17
CA LEU A 65 -5.86 -0.74 1.74
C LEU A 65 -7.12 0.11 1.89
N SER A 66 -7.32 0.68 3.09
CA SER A 66 -8.33 1.71 3.32
C SER A 66 -7.66 3.00 3.77
N VAL A 67 -8.29 4.12 3.40
CA VAL A 67 -7.94 5.46 3.90
C VAL A 67 -9.19 6.06 4.47
N ASP A 68 -9.14 6.38 5.75
CA ASP A 68 -10.26 6.91 6.51
C ASP A 68 -9.83 8.23 7.17
N LYS A 69 -10.80 9.14 7.36
CA LYS A 69 -10.61 10.29 8.25
C LYS A 69 -10.89 9.85 9.68
N GLU A 70 -10.02 10.23 10.61
CA GLU A 70 -10.24 10.06 12.05
C GLU A 70 -10.26 11.45 12.69
N ASP A 71 -11.40 11.83 13.27
CA ASP A 71 -11.57 13.12 13.92
C ASP A 71 -10.66 13.21 15.17
N ASP A 72 -9.89 14.29 15.29
CA ASP A 72 -8.99 14.53 16.41
C ASP A 72 -9.12 15.98 16.89
N PRO A 73 -9.16 16.25 18.22
CA PRO A 73 -9.31 17.60 18.76
C PRO A 73 -8.27 18.63 18.26
N ASN A 74 -7.11 18.17 17.80
CA ASN A 74 -6.02 19.02 17.30
C ASN A 74 -5.96 19.08 15.76
N GLY A 75 -6.97 18.55 15.08
CA GLY A 75 -7.07 18.49 13.63
C GLY A 75 -7.08 17.05 13.11
N ASP A 76 -7.98 16.78 12.18
CA ASP A 76 -8.26 15.45 11.66
C ASP A 76 -7.01 14.69 11.20
N ARG A 77 -7.03 13.39 11.43
CA ARG A 77 -5.95 12.47 11.08
C ARG A 77 -6.32 11.65 9.86
N VAL A 78 -5.30 11.33 9.07
CA VAL A 78 -5.40 10.34 7.99
C VAL A 78 -5.09 8.97 8.58
N LYS A 79 -6.10 8.11 8.65
CA LYS A 79 -5.97 6.73 9.12
C LYS A 79 -5.82 5.81 7.93
N ILE A 80 -4.77 5.00 7.95
CA ILE A 80 -4.48 4.06 6.87
C ILE A 80 -4.41 2.67 7.45
N THR A 81 -5.19 1.76 6.89
CA THR A 81 -5.16 0.34 7.23
C THR A 81 -4.57 -0.42 6.07
N MET A 82 -3.45 -1.12 6.31
CA MET A 82 -2.81 -2.02 5.35
C MET A 82 -3.01 -3.46 5.84
N ASN A 83 -3.78 -4.25 5.11
CA ASN A 83 -4.11 -5.62 5.49
C ASN A 83 -3.67 -6.58 4.39
N GLY A 84 -2.59 -7.31 4.63
CA GLY A 84 -2.06 -8.30 3.70
C GLY A 84 -1.97 -9.69 4.32
N LYS A 85 -2.23 -10.71 3.50
CA LYS A 85 -2.06 -12.11 3.90
C LYS A 85 -0.60 -12.41 4.23
N PHE A 86 -0.35 -13.05 5.36
CA PHE A 86 0.99 -13.54 5.70
C PHE A 86 1.34 -14.79 4.87
N LEU A 87 2.54 -14.80 4.29
CA LEU A 87 3.07 -15.88 3.48
C LEU A 87 4.36 -16.41 4.15
N PRO A 88 4.30 -17.56 4.85
CA PRO A 88 5.48 -18.14 5.48
C PRO A 88 6.46 -18.64 4.42
N TYR A 89 7.76 -18.48 4.67
CA TYR A 89 8.78 -19.10 3.83
C TYR A 89 8.88 -20.60 4.08
N LYS A 90 9.04 -21.38 3.02
CA LYS A 90 9.24 -22.83 3.14
C LYS A 90 10.57 -23.12 3.81
N LYS A 91 10.54 -23.93 4.86
CA LYS A 91 11.71 -24.64 5.37
C LYS A 91 11.72 -25.99 4.66
N TRP A 92 12.55 -26.10 3.62
CA TRP A 92 12.88 -27.28 2.79
C TRP A 92 11.83 -28.40 2.67
#